data_AF-A0A072NE20-F1
#
_entry.id   AF-A0A072NE20-F1
#
_cell.length_a   1.000
_cell.length_b   1.000
_cell.length_c   1.000
_cell.angle_alpha   90.00
_cell.angle_beta   90.00
_cell.angle_gamma   90.00
#
_symmetry.space_group_name_H-M   'P 1'
#
loop_
_entity.id
_entity.type
_entity.pdbx_description
1 polymer ?
#
loop_
_entity_poly.entity_id
_entity_poly.type
_entity_poly.pdbx_seq_one_letter_code
_entity_poly.pdbx_strand_id
1 'polypeptide(L)'
;MGKFDMDEQHIHEMFSKITVDSSKLAEQVKTRLHEENTNILSKHRRRWARSTVAAIVMSVVFVISVTAAVFENFDWFIERFNPSFGKIIEPVEAYSEDKGIRMEVIGAQKYDNMAIVYLSLQDITGQNRLTEQTDFRDGFNVKMNRQTKGADEVLSSSVSWKQKMLYFDEDTNTIYYEFNITADPDSPLADPLELGSFLIYFDEKAYTDEPVSVTLTGIEEAETIPLEKAQIWGGSNMPDNPSPLTEALMLGHYADMPHGEKAQWVSNIGMIDGKLHVQIGKISNKEFGPSDVTLSLKDPDGNFISYDYSLVFLSDEENSLLDLEKNDYADGIYKYEEFVFPVSNEDLSKYTLYFTGSVFSGVEGNWKVAANLSDSHLNMRTWKNDISVEGHLFEYITLSPLGLQVIGTYKGENCMVNEMLLEVETVDGVIPLEGGGGSQKPDKHTFNSSWNTKAPLDITKVKAIIVNGTRIPVK
;
A
#
# COMPACT_ATOMS: atom_id res chain seq x y z
N MET A 1 -7.19 -48.91 35.52
CA MET A 1 -6.20 -49.69 34.75
C MET A 1 -6.94 -50.32 33.59
N GLY A 2 -6.57 -49.93 32.36
CA GLY A 2 -7.37 -50.02 31.13
C GLY A 2 -7.86 -48.61 30.74
N LYS A 3 -7.55 -48.06 29.56
CA LYS A 3 -6.95 -48.64 28.35
C LYS A 3 -6.45 -47.45 27.51
N PHE A 4 -5.14 -47.29 27.36
CA PHE A 4 -4.61 -46.55 26.20
C PHE A 4 -5.08 -47.31 24.96
N ASP A 5 -5.46 -46.59 23.90
CA ASP A 5 -5.76 -47.24 22.64
C ASP A 5 -4.53 -48.00 22.13
N MET A 6 -4.74 -49.00 21.28
CA MET A 6 -3.71 -49.81 20.64
C MET A 6 -2.66 -48.92 19.96
N ASP A 7 -3.10 -47.79 19.39
CA ASP A 7 -2.24 -46.80 18.77
C ASP A 7 -1.40 -46.02 19.80
N GLU A 8 -1.98 -45.64 20.95
CA GLU A 8 -1.24 -44.95 22.02
C GLU A 8 -0.21 -45.87 22.69
N GLN A 9 -0.52 -47.16 22.88
CA GLN A 9 0.46 -48.13 23.39
C GLN A 9 1.59 -48.35 22.38
N HIS A 10 1.27 -48.40 21.09
CA HIS A 10 2.26 -48.55 20.03
C HIS A 10 3.18 -47.32 19.93
N ILE A 11 2.63 -46.12 20.07
CA ILE A 11 3.39 -44.86 20.10
C ILE A 11 4.29 -44.80 21.34
N HIS A 12 3.79 -45.18 22.52
CA HIS A 12 4.58 -45.15 23.75
C HIS A 12 5.69 -46.23 23.78
N GLU A 13 5.44 -47.40 23.19
CA GLU A 13 6.49 -48.41 22.94
C GLU A 13 7.51 -47.93 21.91
N MET A 14 7.09 -47.22 20.86
CA MET A 14 8.04 -46.63 19.90
C MET A 14 8.95 -45.61 20.57
N PHE A 15 8.41 -44.69 21.39
CA PHE A 15 9.22 -43.65 22.04
C PHE A 15 10.14 -44.20 23.13
N SER A 16 9.73 -45.24 23.86
CA SER A 16 10.57 -45.87 24.89
C SER A 16 11.74 -46.69 24.32
N LYS A 17 11.71 -47.04 23.02
CA LYS A 17 12.81 -47.71 22.30
C LYS A 17 13.80 -46.72 21.67
N ILE A 18 13.51 -45.42 21.70
CA ILE A 18 14.41 -44.38 21.18
C ILE A 18 15.35 -43.95 22.31
N THR A 19 16.53 -44.56 22.37
CA THR A 19 17.63 -44.06 23.19
C THR A 19 18.34 -42.95 22.44
N VAL A 20 18.06 -41.69 22.80
CA VAL A 20 18.73 -40.53 22.23
C VAL A 20 20.05 -40.29 22.96
N ASP A 21 21.17 -40.51 22.27
CA ASP A 21 22.49 -40.09 22.76
C ASP A 21 22.62 -38.56 22.59
N SER A 22 22.23 -37.84 23.64
CA SER A 22 22.25 -36.38 23.67
C SER A 22 23.66 -35.77 23.55
N SER A 23 24.72 -36.57 23.71
CA SER A 23 26.09 -36.10 23.56
C SER A 23 26.49 -35.84 22.11
N LYS A 24 25.76 -36.40 21.13
CA LYS A 24 26.03 -36.23 19.68
C LYS A 24 25.03 -35.36 18.94
N LEU A 25 23.93 -34.97 19.60
CA LEU A 25 22.87 -34.14 19.01
C LEU A 25 23.37 -32.74 18.60
N ALA A 26 24.19 -32.11 19.43
CA ALA A 26 24.76 -30.80 19.11
C ALA A 26 25.71 -30.85 17.90
N GLU A 27 26.45 -31.95 17.74
CA GLU A 27 27.34 -32.14 16.59
C GLU A 27 26.55 -32.50 15.33
N GLN A 28 25.55 -33.38 15.42
CA GLN A 28 24.68 -33.73 14.28
C GLN A 28 23.82 -32.57 13.78
N VAL A 29 23.34 -31.70 14.68
CA VAL A 29 22.63 -30.46 14.29
C VAL A 29 23.60 -29.49 13.60
N LYS A 30 24.84 -29.38 14.08
CA LYS A 30 25.88 -28.56 13.44
C LYS A 30 26.31 -29.10 12.08
N THR A 31 26.36 -30.43 11.91
CA THR A 31 26.66 -31.08 10.63
C THR A 31 25.48 -30.97 9.66
N ARG A 32 24.22 -31.12 10.11
CA ARG A 32 23.03 -30.91 9.26
C ARG A 32 22.85 -29.45 8.84
N LEU A 33 23.11 -28.49 9.73
CA LEU A 33 23.15 -27.06 9.37
C LEU A 33 24.25 -26.74 8.35
N HIS A 34 25.29 -27.58 8.25
CA HIS A 34 26.34 -27.47 7.23
C HIS A 34 26.01 -28.25 5.94
N GLU A 35 25.29 -29.37 6.02
CA GLU A 35 24.84 -30.16 4.86
C GLU A 35 23.65 -29.53 4.13
N GLU A 36 22.71 -28.92 4.86
CA GLU A 36 21.56 -28.18 4.30
C GLU A 36 21.99 -26.87 3.62
N ASN A 37 23.20 -26.38 3.94
CA ASN A 37 23.84 -25.25 3.26
C ASN A 37 24.71 -25.64 2.05
N THR A 38 24.89 -26.94 1.73
CA THR A 38 25.80 -27.37 0.66
C THR A 38 25.12 -28.07 -0.53
N ASN A 39 23.78 -28.17 -0.56
CA ASN A 39 23.03 -28.69 -1.71
C ASN A 39 21.95 -27.72 -2.22
N ILE A 40 22.33 -26.51 -2.59
CA ILE A 40 21.65 -25.75 -3.66
C ILE A 40 22.75 -25.16 -4.54
N LEU A 41 22.83 -25.66 -5.78
CA LEU A 41 23.67 -25.12 -6.83
C LEU A 41 23.34 -23.64 -7.06
N SER A 42 24.36 -22.83 -6.83
CA SER A 42 24.47 -21.40 -7.07
C SER A 42 24.16 -20.98 -8.51
N LYS A 43 23.25 -20.02 -8.69
CA LYS A 43 23.49 -18.88 -9.60
C LYS A 43 23.71 -17.64 -8.75
N HIS A 44 24.72 -16.87 -9.14
CA HIS A 44 25.48 -15.92 -8.34
C HIS A 44 24.64 -14.83 -7.65
N ARG A 45 24.54 -14.85 -6.31
CA ARG A 45 24.49 -13.62 -5.51
C ARG A 45 25.91 -13.20 -5.18
N ARG A 46 26.50 -12.36 -6.03
CA ARG A 46 27.76 -11.70 -5.71
C ARG A 46 27.44 -10.44 -4.93
N ARG A 47 27.72 -10.50 -3.62
CA ARG A 47 27.90 -9.32 -2.77
C ARG A 47 28.87 -8.38 -3.47
N TRP A 48 28.46 -7.13 -3.69
CA TRP A 48 29.40 -6.04 -3.57
C TRP A 48 29.02 -5.15 -2.39
N ALA A 49 30.06 -4.83 -1.66
CA ALA A 49 30.04 -4.12 -0.40
C ALA A 49 30.61 -2.74 -0.64
N ARG A 50 30.06 -1.78 0.12
CA ARG A 50 30.56 -0.43 0.44
C ARG A 50 30.11 0.63 -0.58
N SER A 51 29.54 1.75 -0.17
CA SER A 51 29.95 2.57 0.98
C SER A 51 28.79 2.94 1.91
N THR A 52 28.82 2.35 3.10
CA THR A 52 27.95 2.70 4.21
C THR A 52 28.53 3.95 4.88
N VAL A 53 27.94 5.12 4.64
CA VAL A 53 27.81 6.07 5.75
C VAL A 53 26.75 5.44 6.63
N ALA A 54 27.18 4.72 7.66
CA ALA A 54 26.28 4.17 8.66
C ALA A 54 25.70 5.35 9.44
N ALA A 55 24.63 5.96 8.92
CA ALA A 55 23.66 6.58 9.78
C ALA A 55 23.07 5.43 10.59
N ILE A 56 23.55 5.26 11.82
CA ILE A 56 22.89 4.42 12.81
C ILE A 56 21.54 5.09 13.05
N VAL A 57 20.54 4.68 12.29
CA VAL A 57 19.15 5.09 12.47
C VAL A 57 18.59 4.19 13.57
N MET A 58 18.72 4.66 14.81
CA MET A 58 17.95 4.09 15.92
C MET A 58 16.53 4.62 15.78
N SER A 59 15.59 3.79 15.31
CA SER A 59 14.18 4.03 15.59
C SER A 59 14.01 3.89 17.11
N VAL A 60 13.81 5.02 17.79
CA VAL A 60 13.61 5.02 19.24
C VAL A 60 12.12 4.90 19.48
N VAL A 61 11.70 3.72 19.94
CA VAL A 61 10.32 3.48 20.38
C VAL A 61 10.24 3.86 21.85
N PHE A 62 9.68 5.03 22.16
CA PHE A 62 9.35 5.39 23.53
C PHE A 62 7.92 4.97 23.83
N VAL A 63 7.76 3.91 24.62
CA VAL A 63 6.50 3.61 25.30
C VAL A 63 6.52 4.38 26.61
N ILE A 64 6.03 5.62 26.60
CA ILE A 64 5.94 6.41 27.83
C ILE A 64 4.81 5.81 28.68
N SER A 65 5.14 5.37 29.88
CA SER A 65 4.16 5.05 30.91
C SER A 65 3.40 6.32 31.30
N VAL A 66 2.06 6.25 31.31
CA VAL A 66 1.10 7.33 31.61
C VAL A 66 1.67 8.32 32.65
N THR A 67 2.06 9.52 32.21
CA THR A 67 2.51 10.64 33.09
C THR A 67 1.65 11.87 32.86
N ALA A 68 1.69 12.87 33.75
CA ALA A 68 0.82 14.05 33.69
C ALA A 68 0.91 14.88 32.39
N ALA A 69 2.02 14.82 31.65
CA ALA A 69 2.14 15.46 30.35
C ALA A 69 1.24 14.82 29.27
N VAL A 70 0.85 13.53 29.47
CA VAL A 70 -0.01 12.72 28.57
C VAL A 70 -1.45 13.22 28.48
N PHE A 71 -1.85 14.12 29.39
CA PHE A 71 -3.19 14.69 29.37
C PHE A 71 -3.23 16.05 28.65
N GLU A 72 -2.12 16.80 28.61
CA GLU A 72 -2.14 18.17 28.08
C GLU A 72 -2.23 18.22 26.55
N ASN A 73 -1.56 17.32 25.83
CA ASN A 73 -1.59 17.31 24.35
C ASN A 73 -2.90 16.71 23.82
N PHE A 74 -3.38 15.62 24.43
CA PHE A 74 -4.71 15.07 24.14
C PHE A 74 -5.86 16.05 24.45
N ASP A 75 -5.87 16.67 25.64
CA ASP A 75 -6.94 17.61 26.01
C ASP A 75 -6.95 18.83 25.09
N TRP A 76 -5.76 19.38 24.77
CA TRP A 76 -5.63 20.44 23.78
C TRP A 76 -6.19 20.01 22.42
N PHE A 77 -5.85 18.81 21.94
CA PHE A 77 -6.32 18.29 20.65
C PHE A 77 -7.85 18.18 20.62
N ILE A 78 -8.46 17.61 21.68
CA ILE A 78 -9.90 17.48 21.80
C ILE A 78 -10.59 18.85 21.88
N GLU A 79 -10.04 19.80 22.66
CA GLU A 79 -10.59 21.16 22.77
C GLU A 79 -10.47 21.92 21.44
N ARG A 80 -9.32 21.78 20.76
CA ARG A 80 -9.00 22.48 19.52
C ARG A 80 -9.84 22.02 18.34
N PHE A 81 -9.96 20.71 18.14
CA PHE A 81 -10.57 20.13 16.95
C PHE A 81 -11.99 19.62 17.17
N ASN A 82 -12.36 19.31 18.43
CA ASN A 82 -13.64 18.72 18.81
C ASN A 82 -14.12 17.65 17.82
N PRO A 83 -13.29 16.61 17.55
CA PRO A 83 -13.60 15.64 16.51
C PRO A 83 -14.79 14.78 16.93
N SER A 84 -15.55 14.26 15.95
CA SER A 84 -16.81 13.55 16.19
C SER A 84 -16.68 12.40 17.18
N PHE A 85 -15.55 11.68 17.15
CA PHE A 85 -15.28 10.53 18.02
C PHE A 85 -14.52 10.88 19.30
N GLY A 86 -14.22 12.15 19.55
CA GLY A 86 -13.37 12.58 20.69
C GLY A 86 -13.83 12.10 22.07
N LYS A 87 -15.14 11.88 22.26
CA LYS A 87 -15.71 11.42 23.54
C LYS A 87 -15.48 9.96 23.88
N ILE A 88 -15.15 9.13 22.89
CA ILE A 88 -14.96 7.68 23.05
C ILE A 88 -13.50 7.28 22.88
N ILE A 89 -12.59 8.25 22.73
CA ILE A 89 -11.18 7.99 22.45
C ILE A 89 -10.41 7.97 23.76
N GLU A 90 -9.49 7.02 23.87
CA GLU A 90 -8.52 6.98 24.96
C GLU A 90 -7.26 7.76 24.58
N PRO A 91 -6.69 8.57 25.50
CA PRO A 91 -5.38 9.17 25.29
C PRO A 91 -4.30 8.09 25.23
N VAL A 92 -3.38 8.20 24.27
CA VAL A 92 -2.28 7.24 24.07
C VAL A 92 -0.93 7.93 24.16
N GLU A 93 -0.74 9.00 23.39
CA GLU A 93 0.51 9.77 23.24
C GLU A 93 1.79 8.91 23.08
N ALA A 94 1.67 7.84 22.29
CA ALA A 94 2.79 6.99 21.91
C ALA A 94 3.35 7.44 20.57
N TYR A 95 4.68 7.49 20.43
CA TYR A 95 5.30 7.98 19.22
C TYR A 95 6.51 7.16 18.79
N SER A 96 6.87 7.33 17.52
CA SER A 96 8.06 6.77 16.88
C SER A 96 8.70 7.87 16.05
N GLU A 97 10.02 8.00 16.17
CA GLU A 97 10.80 8.94 15.39
C GLU A 97 11.72 8.17 14.44
N ASP A 98 11.66 8.54 13.17
CA ASP A 98 12.61 8.12 12.16
C ASP A 98 12.77 9.22 11.10
N LYS A 99 13.95 9.33 10.50
CA LYS A 99 14.30 10.30 9.45
C LYS A 99 13.91 11.75 9.80
N GLY A 100 13.96 12.07 11.10
CA GLY A 100 13.58 13.38 11.62
C GLY A 100 12.10 13.72 11.51
N ILE A 101 11.24 12.72 11.28
CA ILE A 101 9.79 12.84 11.40
C ILE A 101 9.34 12.07 12.64
N ARG A 102 8.54 12.72 13.48
CA ARG A 102 7.87 12.09 14.62
C ARG A 102 6.45 11.69 14.19
N MET A 103 6.14 10.40 14.28
CA MET A 103 4.80 9.85 14.11
C MET A 103 4.22 9.52 15.48
N GLU A 104 3.14 10.19 15.87
CA GLU A 104 2.55 10.08 17.20
C GLU A 104 1.06 9.72 17.13
N VAL A 105 0.67 8.70 17.88
CA VAL A 105 -0.74 8.37 18.14
C VAL A 105 -1.16 9.18 19.35
N ILE A 106 -1.94 10.23 19.11
CA ILE A 106 -2.44 11.16 20.15
C ILE A 106 -3.49 10.44 20.99
N GLY A 107 -4.45 9.80 20.33
CA GLY A 107 -5.46 8.98 20.98
C GLY A 107 -6.05 7.97 20.03
N ALA A 108 -6.54 6.86 20.56
CA ALA A 108 -7.20 5.84 19.77
C ALA A 108 -8.28 5.11 20.56
N GLN A 109 -9.16 4.45 19.84
CA GLN A 109 -10.09 3.47 20.41
C GLN A 109 -10.22 2.31 19.43
N LYS A 110 -10.14 1.09 19.96
CA LYS A 110 -10.36 -0.15 19.21
C LYS A 110 -11.64 -0.82 19.69
N TYR A 111 -12.39 -1.41 18.76
CA TYR A 111 -13.57 -2.25 18.94
C TYR A 111 -13.41 -3.50 18.07
N ASP A 112 -12.70 -4.51 18.59
CA ASP A 112 -12.35 -5.75 17.88
C ASP A 112 -11.64 -5.46 16.53
N ASN A 113 -12.37 -5.54 15.42
CA ASN A 113 -11.85 -5.36 14.06
C ASN A 113 -11.89 -3.91 13.56
N MET A 114 -12.49 -2.98 14.31
CA MET A 114 -12.58 -1.58 13.95
C MET A 114 -11.74 -0.73 14.90
N ALA A 115 -11.09 0.31 14.40
CA ALA A 115 -10.42 1.29 15.23
C ALA A 115 -10.57 2.70 14.67
N ILE A 116 -10.60 3.67 15.58
CA ILE A 116 -10.48 5.09 15.28
C ILE A 116 -9.18 5.59 15.92
N VAL A 117 -8.37 6.33 15.16
CA VAL A 117 -7.05 6.79 15.59
C VAL A 117 -6.87 8.25 15.21
N TYR A 118 -6.45 9.07 16.16
CA TYR A 118 -5.90 10.39 15.89
C TYR A 118 -4.38 10.32 15.91
N LEU A 119 -3.76 10.73 14.81
CA LEU A 119 -2.33 10.61 14.59
C LEU A 119 -1.76 11.94 14.11
N SER A 120 -0.58 12.31 14.57
CA SER A 120 0.18 13.44 14.04
C SER A 120 1.51 13.01 13.41
N LEU A 121 1.93 13.75 12.38
CA LEU A 121 3.30 13.76 11.87
C LEU A 121 3.90 15.14 12.13
N GLN A 122 5.11 15.19 12.71
CA GLN A 122 5.85 16.44 12.93
C GLN A 122 7.25 16.33 12.33
N ASP A 123 7.70 17.35 11.60
CA ASP A 123 9.11 17.48 11.23
C ASP A 123 9.93 18.09 12.36
N ILE A 124 10.67 17.25 13.07
CA ILE A 124 11.52 17.66 14.20
C ILE A 124 12.90 18.16 13.77
N THR A 125 13.20 18.19 12.47
CA THR A 125 14.49 18.70 11.96
C THR A 125 14.53 20.22 11.81
N GLY A 126 13.36 20.87 11.78
CA GLY A 126 13.21 22.29 11.44
C GLY A 126 13.40 22.61 9.95
N GLN A 127 13.43 21.60 9.08
CA GLN A 127 13.48 21.79 7.62
C GLN A 127 12.12 22.11 7.00
N ASN A 128 11.04 21.96 7.78
CA ASN A 128 9.66 22.18 7.38
C ASN A 128 9.26 21.37 6.14
N ARG A 129 9.58 20.07 6.15
CA ARG A 129 9.36 19.19 4.99
C ARG A 129 7.90 18.81 4.78
N LEU A 130 7.08 18.76 5.84
CA LEU A 130 5.66 18.39 5.71
C LEU A 130 4.87 19.54 5.08
N THR A 131 3.79 19.18 4.37
CA THR A 131 2.86 20.11 3.73
C THR A 131 1.41 19.63 3.94
N GLU A 132 0.42 20.43 3.51
CA GLU A 132 -0.99 19.99 3.51
C GLU A 132 -1.24 18.77 2.60
N GLN A 133 -0.36 18.50 1.63
CA GLN A 133 -0.42 17.34 0.74
C GLN A 133 0.30 16.10 1.30
N THR A 134 0.83 16.19 2.52
CA THR A 134 1.50 15.04 3.14
C THR A 134 0.54 13.86 3.24
N ASP A 135 1.01 12.66 2.90
CA ASP A 135 0.20 11.46 2.86
C ASP A 135 1.06 10.21 3.09
N PHE A 136 0.44 9.14 3.58
CA PHE A 136 1.10 7.84 3.74
C PHE A 136 0.97 6.95 2.51
N ARG A 137 -0.08 7.14 1.69
CA ARG A 137 -0.39 6.29 0.53
C ARG A 137 -0.31 4.78 0.88
N ASP A 138 0.45 4.01 0.11
CA ASP A 138 0.73 2.60 0.30
C ASP A 138 1.80 2.32 1.38
N GLY A 139 2.44 3.37 1.91
CA GLY A 139 3.37 3.31 3.02
C GLY A 139 2.72 2.94 4.37
N PHE A 140 1.45 3.29 4.56
CA PHE A 140 0.75 3.05 5.82
C PHE A 140 0.51 1.57 6.04
N ASN A 141 0.76 1.10 7.27
CA ASN A 141 0.45 -0.26 7.65
C ASN A 141 -0.10 -0.34 9.06
N VAL A 142 -0.91 -1.37 9.27
CA VAL A 142 -1.47 -1.72 10.56
C VAL A 142 -1.15 -3.19 10.77
N LYS A 143 -0.81 -3.59 12.00
CA LYS A 143 -0.56 -5.00 12.31
C LYS A 143 -1.87 -5.74 12.61
N MET A 144 -2.01 -6.92 12.01
CA MET A 144 -3.11 -7.85 12.27
C MET A 144 -2.62 -9.05 13.05
N ASN A 145 -3.48 -9.61 13.90
CA ASN A 145 -3.29 -10.92 14.49
C ASN A 145 -3.85 -11.99 13.54
N ARG A 146 -2.96 -12.66 12.80
CA ARG A 146 -3.38 -13.81 11.97
C ARG A 146 -3.82 -14.96 12.88
N GLN A 147 -5.09 -15.34 12.80
CA GLN A 147 -5.53 -16.61 13.37
C GLN A 147 -5.07 -17.75 12.45
N THR A 148 -4.11 -18.56 12.88
CA THR A 148 -3.73 -19.79 12.18
C THR A 148 -4.78 -20.88 12.44
N LYS A 149 -5.79 -20.98 11.58
CA LYS A 149 -6.66 -22.17 11.54
C LYS A 149 -6.08 -23.20 10.58
N GLY A 150 -5.23 -24.10 11.10
CA GLY A 150 -4.70 -25.24 10.34
C GLY A 150 -3.67 -24.88 9.28
N ALA A 151 -2.83 -25.85 8.89
CA ALA A 151 -1.62 -25.61 8.09
C ALA A 151 -1.85 -25.30 6.60
N ASP A 152 -3.10 -25.35 6.08
CA ASP A 152 -3.36 -25.35 4.64
C ASP A 152 -4.34 -24.26 4.12
N GLU A 153 -4.88 -23.38 4.96
CA GLU A 153 -5.63 -22.20 4.47
C GLU A 153 -4.87 -20.91 4.80
N VAL A 154 -4.23 -20.30 3.79
CA VAL A 154 -3.80 -18.91 3.86
C VAL A 154 -5.07 -18.05 3.89
N LEU A 155 -5.51 -17.68 5.09
CA LEU A 155 -6.57 -16.70 5.24
C LEU A 155 -6.07 -15.38 4.65
N SER A 156 -6.75 -14.90 3.61
CA SER A 156 -6.58 -13.52 3.14
C SER A 156 -6.96 -12.60 4.30
N SER A 157 -5.96 -11.92 4.86
CA SER A 157 -6.14 -10.86 5.84
C SER A 157 -6.21 -9.55 5.08
N SER A 158 -7.39 -8.93 5.00
CA SER A 158 -7.54 -7.58 4.48
C SER A 158 -7.72 -6.57 5.61
N VAL A 159 -7.18 -5.38 5.38
CA VAL A 159 -7.41 -4.20 6.19
C VAL A 159 -7.71 -3.06 5.24
N SER A 160 -8.63 -2.20 5.63
CA SER A 160 -8.94 -0.96 4.94
C SER A 160 -8.90 0.18 5.94
N TRP A 161 -8.59 1.37 5.47
CA TRP A 161 -8.70 2.56 6.29
C TRP A 161 -9.18 3.74 5.47
N LYS A 162 -9.83 4.69 6.14
CA LYS A 162 -10.09 6.03 5.63
C LYS A 162 -9.24 7.00 6.42
N GLN A 163 -8.45 7.79 5.70
CA GLN A 163 -7.65 8.87 6.26
C GLN A 163 -8.36 10.20 5.99
N LYS A 164 -8.37 11.06 7.00
CA LYS A 164 -8.85 12.44 6.89
C LYS A 164 -7.85 13.38 7.55
N MET A 165 -7.28 14.29 6.76
CA MET A 165 -6.48 15.41 7.28
C MET A 165 -7.40 16.35 8.05
N LEU A 166 -7.06 16.63 9.30
CA LEU A 166 -7.81 17.50 10.20
C LEU A 166 -7.26 18.93 10.16
N TYR A 167 -5.94 19.05 10.21
CA TYR A 167 -5.24 20.34 10.29
C TYR A 167 -3.75 20.19 9.98
N PHE A 168 -3.16 21.24 9.41
CA PHE A 168 -1.72 21.41 9.28
C PHE A 168 -1.30 22.69 9.99
N ASP A 169 -0.35 22.56 10.91
CA ASP A 169 0.29 23.65 11.63
C ASP A 169 1.62 23.99 10.98
N GLU A 170 1.68 25.10 10.23
CA GLU A 170 2.89 25.58 9.57
C GLU A 170 3.98 25.98 10.57
N ASP A 171 3.61 26.53 11.73
CA ASP A 171 4.55 27.07 12.71
C ASP A 171 5.40 25.97 13.35
N THR A 172 4.78 24.81 13.60
CA THR A 172 5.43 23.63 14.19
C THR A 172 5.76 22.54 13.18
N ASN A 173 5.40 22.74 11.90
CA ASN A 173 5.40 21.76 10.82
C ASN A 173 4.78 20.41 11.24
N THR A 174 3.56 20.48 11.76
CA THR A 174 2.82 19.33 12.29
C THR A 174 1.50 19.15 11.54
N ILE A 175 1.23 17.96 11.02
CA ILE A 175 -0.05 17.60 10.41
C ILE A 175 -0.79 16.58 11.28
N TYR A 176 -2.10 16.74 11.37
CA TYR A 176 -2.99 15.93 12.21
C TYR A 176 -4.02 15.19 11.35
N TYR A 177 -4.23 13.91 11.64
CA TYR A 177 -5.13 13.01 10.92
C TYR A 177 -6.12 12.31 11.83
N GLU A 178 -7.26 11.97 11.25
CA GLU A 178 -8.19 10.96 11.74
C GLU A 178 -8.14 9.74 10.81
N PHE A 179 -7.91 8.56 11.38
CA PHE A 179 -7.97 7.28 10.69
C PHE A 179 -9.14 6.45 11.20
N ASN A 180 -9.99 5.98 10.30
CA ASN A 180 -10.99 4.96 10.57
C ASN A 180 -10.55 3.65 9.90
N ILE A 181 -10.17 2.66 10.70
CA ILE A 181 -9.53 1.42 10.28
C ILE A 181 -10.51 0.27 10.48
N THR A 182 -10.64 -0.60 9.48
CA THR A 182 -11.41 -1.84 9.56
C THR A 182 -10.59 -3.01 9.05
N ALA A 183 -10.45 -4.05 9.86
CA ALA A 183 -9.84 -5.32 9.52
C ALA A 183 -10.90 -6.41 9.26
N ASP A 184 -10.48 -7.49 8.59
CA ASP A 184 -11.30 -8.69 8.47
C ASP A 184 -11.53 -9.36 9.84
N PRO A 185 -12.73 -9.89 10.13
CA PRO A 185 -13.04 -10.61 11.37
C PRO A 185 -12.16 -11.82 11.65
N ASP A 186 -11.68 -12.50 10.60
CA ASP A 186 -10.78 -13.65 10.72
C ASP A 186 -9.32 -13.23 11.00
N SER A 187 -9.01 -11.94 10.95
CA SER A 187 -7.68 -11.37 11.16
C SER A 187 -7.79 -10.03 11.90
N PRO A 188 -8.24 -10.06 13.17
CA PRO A 188 -8.48 -8.84 13.95
C PRO A 188 -7.23 -7.98 14.09
N LEU A 189 -7.46 -6.70 14.38
CA LEU A 189 -6.40 -5.75 14.72
C LEU A 189 -5.57 -6.28 15.89
N ALA A 190 -4.25 -6.07 15.82
CA ALA A 190 -3.35 -6.51 16.89
C ALA A 190 -3.71 -5.89 18.26
N ASP A 191 -3.27 -6.58 19.32
CA ASP A 191 -3.34 -6.08 20.69
C ASP A 191 -1.96 -6.22 21.33
N PRO A 192 -1.23 -5.12 21.60
CA PRO A 192 -1.61 -3.72 21.38
C PRO A 192 -1.84 -3.36 19.91
N LEU A 193 -2.59 -2.27 19.67
CA LEU A 193 -2.81 -1.74 18.32
C LEU A 193 -1.47 -1.21 17.79
N GLU A 194 -0.92 -1.85 16.76
CA GLU A 194 0.35 -1.45 16.15
C GLU A 194 0.11 -0.81 14.78
N LEU A 195 0.56 0.44 14.63
CA LEU A 195 0.53 1.23 13.40
C LEU A 195 1.95 1.49 12.92
N GLY A 196 2.14 1.62 11.62
CA GLY A 196 3.43 1.87 11.04
C GLY A 196 3.35 2.63 9.73
N SER A 197 4.50 3.16 9.34
CA SER A 197 4.72 3.55 7.95
C SER A 197 6.14 3.24 7.52
N PHE A 198 6.31 2.93 6.24
CA PHE A 198 7.61 2.87 5.59
C PHE A 198 7.84 3.99 4.57
N LEU A 199 6.79 4.72 4.18
CA LEU A 199 6.83 5.88 3.30
C LEU A 199 6.04 7.05 3.88
N ILE A 200 6.58 8.25 3.75
CA ILE A 200 5.82 9.49 3.98
C ILE A 200 6.05 10.36 2.75
N TYR A 201 4.98 10.59 1.99
CA TYR A 201 4.94 11.55 0.91
C TYR A 201 4.74 12.94 1.51
N PHE A 202 5.56 13.90 1.09
CA PHE A 202 5.47 15.28 1.58
C PHE A 202 4.63 16.15 0.64
N ASP A 203 4.88 16.03 -0.66
CA ASP A 203 4.26 16.87 -1.66
C ASP A 203 4.30 16.20 -3.05
N GLU A 204 3.36 16.59 -3.89
CA GLU A 204 3.26 16.22 -5.30
C GLU A 204 3.24 17.48 -6.16
N LYS A 205 4.21 17.58 -7.07
CA LYS A 205 4.17 18.58 -8.14
C LYS A 205 3.75 17.92 -9.45
N ALA A 206 2.50 18.13 -9.83
CA ALA A 206 1.96 17.67 -11.10
C ALA A 206 2.36 18.61 -12.25
N TYR A 207 2.64 18.02 -13.41
CA TYR A 207 2.93 18.68 -14.68
C TYR A 207 1.93 18.15 -15.71
N THR A 208 1.18 19.03 -16.35
CA THR A 208 0.14 18.66 -17.31
C THR A 208 0.37 19.40 -18.61
N ASP A 209 0.59 18.64 -19.68
CA ASP A 209 0.85 19.14 -21.02
C ASP A 209 1.90 20.26 -21.01
N GLU A 210 3.04 19.96 -20.39
CA GLU A 210 4.19 20.87 -20.29
C GLU A 210 5.14 20.63 -21.47
N PRO A 211 5.63 21.69 -22.15
CA PRO A 211 6.46 21.53 -23.34
C PRO A 211 7.87 21.05 -22.97
N VAL A 212 8.34 20.04 -23.68
CA VAL A 212 9.72 19.57 -23.59
C VAL A 212 10.61 20.45 -24.45
N SER A 213 11.70 20.97 -23.89
CA SER A 213 12.61 21.90 -24.56
C SER A 213 13.54 21.21 -25.57
N VAL A 214 12.96 20.57 -26.58
CA VAL A 214 13.65 19.90 -27.70
C VAL A 214 13.16 20.44 -29.03
N THR A 215 14.05 20.49 -30.03
CA THR A 215 13.66 20.81 -31.41
C THR A 215 13.44 19.53 -32.19
N LEU A 216 12.25 19.41 -32.81
CA LEU A 216 11.95 18.31 -33.73
C LEU A 216 12.35 18.65 -35.18
N THR A 217 12.89 19.84 -35.43
CA THR A 217 13.37 20.24 -36.76
C THR A 217 14.65 19.51 -37.11
N GLY A 218 14.65 18.80 -38.25
CA GLY A 218 15.85 18.13 -38.77
C GLY A 218 16.23 16.84 -38.04
N ILE A 219 15.27 16.18 -37.38
CA ILE A 219 15.48 14.83 -36.84
C ILE A 219 15.67 13.86 -38.01
N GLU A 220 16.78 13.13 -38.00
CA GLU A 220 17.14 12.15 -39.04
C GLU A 220 16.86 10.71 -38.56
N GLU A 221 17.15 9.74 -39.42
CA GLU A 221 17.19 8.32 -39.04
C GLU A 221 18.20 8.11 -37.92
N ALA A 222 17.79 7.43 -36.86
CA ALA A 222 18.63 7.23 -35.68
C ALA A 222 19.40 5.91 -35.72
N GLU A 223 20.51 5.89 -34.98
CA GLU A 223 21.16 4.64 -34.61
C GLU A 223 20.29 3.88 -33.62
N THR A 224 20.15 2.57 -33.86
CA THR A 224 19.25 1.70 -33.09
C THR A 224 20.00 0.61 -32.34
N ILE A 225 19.35 0.09 -31.31
CA ILE A 225 19.71 -1.15 -30.64
C ILE A 225 18.63 -2.20 -30.93
N PRO A 226 19.02 -3.44 -31.24
CA PRO A 226 18.06 -4.53 -31.34
C PRO A 226 17.61 -4.95 -29.93
N LEU A 227 16.30 -4.95 -29.69
CA LEU A 227 15.67 -5.52 -28.50
C LEU A 227 15.13 -6.91 -28.80
N GLU A 228 15.56 -7.89 -28.02
CA GLU A 228 14.94 -9.20 -27.99
C GLU A 228 13.61 -9.14 -27.23
N LYS A 229 12.66 -10.02 -27.59
CA LYS A 229 11.36 -10.08 -26.89
C LYS A 229 11.49 -10.24 -25.36
N ALA A 230 12.51 -10.97 -24.89
CA ALA A 230 12.75 -11.17 -23.46
C ALA A 230 13.26 -9.91 -22.75
N GLN A 231 13.70 -8.89 -23.49
CA GLN A 231 14.17 -7.61 -22.95
C GLN A 231 13.07 -6.53 -22.93
N ILE A 232 11.86 -6.85 -23.39
CA ILE A 232 10.70 -5.95 -23.35
C ILE A 232 9.89 -6.28 -22.09
N TRP A 233 9.98 -5.41 -21.10
CA TRP A 233 9.36 -5.57 -19.78
C TRP A 233 7.90 -5.13 -19.74
N GLY A 234 7.47 -4.34 -20.72
CA GLY A 234 6.11 -3.86 -20.84
C GLY A 234 5.96 -2.83 -21.96
N GLY A 235 4.85 -2.10 -21.94
CA GLY A 235 4.53 -1.10 -22.93
C GLY A 235 3.03 -0.85 -23.03
N SER A 236 2.65 0.27 -23.65
CA SER A 236 1.26 0.61 -23.94
C SER A 236 0.94 0.32 -25.40
N ASN A 237 -0.28 -0.18 -25.68
CA ASN A 237 -0.77 -0.47 -27.04
C ASN A 237 0.16 -1.37 -27.89
N MET A 238 0.92 -2.23 -27.22
CA MET A 238 1.84 -3.14 -27.89
C MET A 238 1.09 -4.18 -28.74
N PRO A 239 1.62 -4.56 -29.92
CA PRO A 239 1.04 -5.64 -30.71
C PRO A 239 1.04 -6.96 -29.94
N ASP A 240 -0.02 -7.77 -30.06
CA ASP A 240 -0.15 -9.07 -29.37
C ASP A 240 0.99 -10.05 -29.67
N ASN A 241 1.60 -9.92 -30.85
CA ASN A 241 2.75 -10.73 -31.25
C ASN A 241 3.88 -9.83 -31.77
N PRO A 242 4.70 -9.26 -30.87
CA PRO A 242 5.81 -8.43 -31.28
C PRO A 242 6.82 -9.26 -32.08
N SER A 243 7.51 -8.62 -33.01
CA SER A 243 8.62 -9.23 -33.74
C SER A 243 9.63 -9.82 -32.73
N PRO A 244 10.29 -10.95 -33.05
CA PRO A 244 11.34 -11.51 -32.19
C PRO A 244 12.47 -10.51 -31.89
N LEU A 245 12.67 -9.57 -32.82
CA LEU A 245 13.61 -8.46 -32.72
C LEU A 245 12.87 -7.15 -33.04
N THR A 246 12.97 -6.18 -32.15
CA THR A 246 12.41 -4.83 -32.33
C THR A 246 13.54 -3.81 -32.23
N GLU A 247 13.62 -2.88 -33.18
CA GLU A 247 14.61 -1.80 -33.11
C GLU A 247 14.11 -0.71 -32.15
N ALA A 248 14.98 -0.30 -31.22
CA ALA A 248 14.75 0.83 -30.33
C ALA A 248 15.90 1.83 -30.47
N LEU A 249 15.71 3.06 -29.99
CA LEU A 249 16.77 4.07 -30.03
C LEU A 249 17.97 3.66 -29.17
N MET A 250 19.18 3.97 -29.65
CA MET A 250 20.39 3.90 -28.81
C MET A 250 20.20 4.69 -27.51
N LEU A 251 20.63 4.09 -26.39
CA LEU A 251 20.57 4.73 -25.08
C LEU A 251 21.51 5.95 -25.05
N GLY A 252 21.04 7.05 -24.48
CA GLY A 252 21.80 8.28 -24.41
C GLY A 252 21.26 9.30 -23.42
N HIS A 253 21.67 10.55 -23.63
CA HIS A 253 21.18 11.71 -22.92
C HIS A 253 21.01 12.88 -23.88
N TYR A 254 19.81 13.01 -24.45
CA TYR A 254 19.48 14.02 -25.44
C TYR A 254 19.14 15.37 -24.80
N ALA A 255 18.31 15.38 -23.77
CA ALA A 255 17.90 16.60 -23.07
C ALA A 255 17.41 16.33 -21.64
N ASP A 256 17.48 17.35 -20.79
CA ASP A 256 16.87 17.33 -19.46
C ASP A 256 15.34 17.44 -19.56
N MET A 257 14.62 16.82 -18.62
CA MET A 257 13.18 17.00 -18.51
C MET A 257 12.83 18.39 -17.94
N PRO A 258 11.70 19.00 -18.32
CA PRO A 258 11.33 20.35 -17.88
C PRO A 258 11.15 20.50 -16.36
N HIS A 259 10.85 19.42 -15.64
CA HIS A 259 10.75 19.45 -14.18
C HIS A 259 12.11 19.59 -13.47
N GLY A 260 13.24 19.42 -14.18
CA GLY A 260 14.59 19.67 -13.69
C GLY A 260 15.22 18.56 -12.82
N GLU A 261 14.54 17.43 -12.65
CA GLU A 261 15.07 16.31 -11.86
C GLU A 261 15.99 15.44 -12.73
N LYS A 262 17.26 15.33 -12.35
CA LYS A 262 18.26 14.53 -13.08
C LYS A 262 17.97 13.03 -13.12
N ALA A 263 17.02 12.57 -12.30
CA ALA A 263 16.61 11.18 -12.25
C ALA A 263 15.72 10.76 -13.43
N GLN A 264 15.27 11.70 -14.27
CA GLN A 264 14.55 11.42 -15.52
C GLN A 264 14.99 12.40 -16.62
N TRP A 265 15.21 11.89 -17.82
CA TRP A 265 15.74 12.66 -18.94
C TRP A 265 15.18 12.13 -20.27
N VAL A 266 15.24 12.96 -21.31
CA VAL A 266 15.04 12.48 -22.68
C VAL A 266 16.32 11.77 -23.08
N SER A 267 16.26 10.45 -23.23
CA SER A 267 17.41 9.63 -23.57
C SER A 267 17.83 9.82 -25.03
N ASN A 268 16.88 9.72 -25.95
CA ASN A 268 17.13 9.90 -27.38
C ASN A 268 15.86 10.25 -28.16
N ILE A 269 16.02 10.82 -29.36
CA ILE A 269 14.95 11.14 -30.31
C ILE A 269 15.45 10.82 -31.71
N GLY A 270 14.62 10.15 -32.51
CA GLY A 270 15.02 9.74 -33.86
C GLY A 270 13.89 9.23 -34.72
N MET A 271 14.14 9.14 -36.02
CA MET A 271 13.27 8.38 -36.92
C MET A 271 13.71 6.91 -36.96
N ILE A 272 12.74 6.00 -36.91
CA ILE A 272 12.90 4.58 -37.18
C ILE A 272 11.69 4.14 -38.02
N ASP A 273 11.94 3.48 -39.15
CA ASP A 273 10.91 2.99 -40.07
C ASP A 273 9.84 4.04 -40.45
N GLY A 274 10.27 5.30 -40.61
CA GLY A 274 9.40 6.42 -40.99
C GLY A 274 8.48 6.94 -39.88
N LYS A 275 8.66 6.50 -38.63
CA LYS A 275 7.96 7.00 -37.44
C LYS A 275 8.92 7.75 -36.52
N LEU A 276 8.40 8.71 -35.77
CA LEU A 276 9.15 9.40 -34.73
C LEU A 276 9.18 8.56 -33.45
N HIS A 277 10.37 8.29 -32.96
CA HIS A 277 10.62 7.64 -31.68
C HIS A 277 11.15 8.66 -30.69
N VAL A 278 10.63 8.64 -29.47
CA VAL A 278 11.11 9.47 -28.35
C VAL A 278 11.31 8.56 -27.14
N GLN A 279 12.54 8.49 -26.65
CA GLN A 279 12.91 7.61 -25.54
C GLN A 279 13.17 8.43 -24.28
N ILE A 280 12.51 8.07 -23.18
CA ILE A 280 12.72 8.63 -21.84
C ILE A 280 13.54 7.64 -21.02
N GLY A 281 14.61 8.13 -20.40
CA GLY A 281 15.38 7.39 -19.40
C GLY A 281 15.02 7.85 -17.99
N LYS A 282 15.00 6.92 -17.03
CA LYS A 282 14.70 7.20 -15.63
C LYS A 282 15.52 6.28 -14.72
N ILE A 283 15.96 6.78 -13.57
CA ILE A 283 16.50 5.94 -12.49
C ILE A 283 15.36 5.10 -11.91
N SER A 284 15.51 3.78 -11.98
CA SER A 284 14.57 2.81 -11.45
C SER A 284 14.73 2.64 -9.92
N ASN A 285 13.78 1.94 -9.29
CA ASN A 285 13.83 1.54 -7.87
C ASN A 285 14.02 2.71 -6.88
N LYS A 286 13.46 3.88 -7.22
CA LYS A 286 13.32 5.00 -6.30
C LYS A 286 11.85 5.35 -6.14
N GLU A 287 11.42 5.46 -4.89
CA GLU A 287 10.04 5.84 -4.57
C GLU A 287 9.78 7.31 -4.87
N PHE A 288 10.71 8.18 -4.46
CA PHE A 288 10.58 9.63 -4.62
C PHE A 288 11.36 10.14 -5.83
N GLY A 289 10.87 11.25 -6.39
CA GLY A 289 11.35 11.84 -7.62
C GLY A 289 10.28 11.77 -8.73
N PRO A 290 10.69 11.85 -10.00
CA PRO A 290 9.77 11.87 -11.13
C PRO A 290 9.03 10.54 -11.27
N SER A 291 7.73 10.60 -11.55
CA SER A 291 6.87 9.47 -11.89
C SER A 291 7.20 8.94 -13.29
N ASP A 292 6.50 7.88 -13.70
CA ASP A 292 6.41 7.59 -15.12
C ASP A 292 5.65 8.73 -15.82
N VAL A 293 6.02 9.02 -17.06
CA VAL A 293 5.46 10.13 -17.84
C VAL A 293 4.70 9.61 -19.04
N THR A 294 3.75 10.40 -19.50
CA THR A 294 3.13 10.22 -20.81
C THR A 294 3.60 11.33 -21.73
N LEU A 295 3.87 10.99 -22.99
CA LEU A 295 4.26 11.96 -24.01
C LEU A 295 3.14 12.16 -25.02
N SER A 296 3.03 13.39 -25.51
CA SER A 296 2.15 13.75 -26.62
C SER A 296 2.85 14.73 -27.55
N LEU A 297 2.46 14.74 -28.82
CA LEU A 297 2.83 15.82 -29.73
C LEU A 297 1.65 16.78 -29.81
N LYS A 298 1.95 18.07 -29.99
CA LYS A 298 0.93 19.08 -30.26
C LYS A 298 1.22 19.74 -31.61
N ASP A 299 0.21 19.80 -32.45
CA ASP A 299 0.28 20.45 -33.76
C ASP A 299 0.12 21.98 -33.65
N PRO A 300 0.36 22.75 -34.74
CA PRO A 300 0.18 24.20 -34.74
C PRO A 300 -1.26 24.68 -34.49
N ASP A 301 -2.25 23.83 -34.76
CA ASP A 301 -3.67 24.11 -34.53
C ASP A 301 -4.07 23.84 -33.06
N GLY A 302 -3.15 23.27 -32.28
CA GLY A 302 -3.31 22.98 -30.86
C GLY A 302 -3.88 21.60 -30.56
N ASN A 303 -4.01 20.72 -31.54
CA ASN A 303 -4.50 19.35 -31.33
C ASN A 303 -3.37 18.44 -30.81
N PHE A 304 -3.71 17.56 -29.89
CA PHE A 304 -2.79 16.54 -29.41
C PHE A 304 -2.80 15.30 -30.30
N ILE A 305 -1.61 14.78 -30.59
CA ILE A 305 -1.35 13.54 -31.29
C ILE A 305 -0.73 12.57 -30.29
N SER A 306 -1.42 11.48 -30.01
CA SER A 306 -0.93 10.39 -29.17
C SER A 306 0.06 9.51 -29.92
N TYR A 307 0.92 8.82 -29.17
CA TYR A 307 1.76 7.76 -29.70
C TYR A 307 0.91 6.53 -30.07
N ASP A 308 1.39 5.74 -31.04
CA ASP A 308 0.78 4.47 -31.44
C ASP A 308 0.96 3.43 -30.33
N TYR A 309 2.20 3.25 -29.86
CA TYR A 309 2.58 2.33 -28.79
C TYR A 309 3.81 2.82 -28.02
N SER A 310 4.05 2.23 -26.85
CA SER A 310 5.29 2.43 -26.08
C SER A 310 5.98 1.10 -25.74
N LEU A 311 7.30 1.13 -25.58
CA LEU A 311 8.15 0.00 -25.20
C LEU A 311 8.85 0.31 -23.88
N VAL A 312 8.74 -0.58 -22.89
CA VAL A 312 9.45 -0.45 -21.61
C VAL A 312 10.55 -1.51 -21.53
N PHE A 313 11.77 -1.09 -21.19
CA PHE A 313 12.90 -1.98 -20.97
C PHE A 313 13.84 -1.44 -19.90
N LEU A 314 14.65 -2.33 -19.32
CA LEU A 314 15.52 -2.02 -18.17
C LEU A 314 17.00 -2.23 -18.53
N SER A 315 17.88 -1.48 -17.90
CA SER A 315 19.32 -1.71 -17.95
C SER A 315 19.98 -1.69 -16.57
N ASP A 316 21.16 -2.28 -16.49
CA ASP A 316 22.05 -2.16 -15.33
C ASP A 316 22.85 -0.84 -15.34
N GLU A 317 23.78 -0.69 -14.38
CA GLU A 317 24.66 0.49 -14.26
C GLU A 317 25.59 0.70 -15.47
N GLU A 318 25.92 -0.38 -16.20
CA GLU A 318 26.77 -0.35 -17.39
C GLU A 318 25.96 -0.14 -18.68
N ASN A 319 24.66 0.14 -18.56
CA ASN A 319 23.69 0.25 -19.66
C ASN A 319 23.54 -1.06 -20.46
N SER A 320 23.79 -2.22 -19.85
CA SER A 320 23.45 -3.51 -20.45
C SER A 320 21.98 -3.82 -20.22
N LEU A 321 21.27 -4.15 -21.30
CA LEU A 321 19.84 -4.47 -21.28
C LEU A 321 19.56 -5.77 -20.50
N LEU A 322 18.54 -5.72 -19.65
CA LEU A 322 18.14 -6.84 -18.80
C LEU A 322 17.09 -7.72 -19.46
N ASP A 323 17.18 -9.01 -19.16
CA ASP A 323 16.40 -10.09 -19.75
C ASP A 323 15.45 -10.68 -18.70
N LEU A 324 14.15 -10.68 -18.98
CA LEU A 324 13.08 -11.21 -18.11
C LEU A 324 13.28 -12.67 -17.69
N GLU A 325 14.00 -13.48 -18.47
CA GLU A 325 14.28 -14.88 -18.12
C GLU A 325 15.42 -15.02 -17.11
N LYS A 326 16.25 -13.98 -16.95
CA LYS A 326 17.48 -14.00 -16.15
C LYS A 326 17.46 -13.02 -14.98
N ASN A 327 16.62 -12.00 -15.06
CA ASN A 327 16.61 -10.84 -14.17
C ASN A 327 15.22 -10.58 -13.60
N ASP A 328 15.20 -9.94 -12.45
CA ASP A 328 13.99 -9.40 -11.82
C ASP A 328 13.94 -7.87 -11.99
N TYR A 329 12.76 -7.26 -11.83
CA TYR A 329 12.59 -5.80 -11.89
C TYR A 329 13.55 -5.04 -10.95
N ALA A 330 13.87 -5.64 -9.81
CA ALA A 330 14.78 -5.09 -8.82
C ALA A 330 16.25 -5.00 -9.29
N ASP A 331 16.61 -5.71 -10.37
CA ASP A 331 17.95 -5.65 -10.96
C ASP A 331 18.12 -4.42 -11.86
N GLY A 332 17.03 -3.82 -12.34
CA GLY A 332 17.04 -2.64 -13.20
C GLY A 332 17.48 -1.39 -12.45
N ILE A 333 18.55 -0.76 -12.93
CA ILE A 333 19.03 0.52 -12.40
C ILE A 333 18.40 1.67 -13.18
N TYR A 334 18.27 1.51 -14.49
CA TYR A 334 17.60 2.46 -15.35
C TYR A 334 16.39 1.78 -16.00
N LYS A 335 15.28 2.52 -16.05
CA LYS A 335 14.11 2.20 -16.82
C LYS A 335 14.07 3.14 -18.02
N TYR A 336 13.85 2.56 -19.19
CA TYR A 336 13.62 3.30 -20.41
C TYR A 336 12.20 3.03 -20.89
N GLU A 337 11.54 4.09 -21.37
CA GLU A 337 10.29 3.99 -22.08
C GLU A 337 10.39 4.74 -23.41
N GLU A 338 10.15 4.03 -24.51
CA GLU A 338 10.19 4.58 -25.86
C GLU A 338 8.79 4.71 -26.43
N PHE A 339 8.41 5.92 -26.82
CA PHE A 339 7.13 6.27 -27.39
C PHE A 339 7.25 6.42 -28.90
N VAL A 340 6.37 5.74 -29.65
CA VAL A 340 6.40 5.72 -31.12
C VAL A 340 5.22 6.49 -31.67
N PHE A 341 5.47 7.61 -32.35
CA PHE A 341 4.44 8.50 -32.88
C PHE A 341 4.19 8.26 -34.38
N PRO A 342 2.92 8.32 -34.84
CA PRO A 342 2.55 8.13 -36.25
C PRO A 342 2.82 9.37 -37.11
N VAL A 343 3.97 10.03 -36.94
CA VAL A 343 4.37 11.22 -37.71
C VAL A 343 5.65 10.96 -38.49
N SER A 344 5.70 11.42 -39.73
CA SER A 344 6.85 11.30 -40.63
C SER A 344 7.73 12.56 -40.62
N ASN A 345 8.97 12.43 -41.13
CA ASN A 345 9.99 13.48 -41.12
C ASN A 345 9.53 14.83 -41.73
N GLU A 346 8.74 14.80 -42.81
CA GLU A 346 8.35 16.02 -43.56
C GLU A 346 7.51 17.03 -42.74
N ASP A 347 6.95 16.63 -41.60
CA ASP A 347 6.06 17.47 -40.78
C ASP A 347 6.59 17.75 -39.37
N LEU A 348 7.73 17.20 -38.97
CA LEU A 348 8.21 17.24 -37.57
C LEU A 348 8.41 18.65 -37.01
N SER A 349 8.90 19.57 -37.84
CA SER A 349 9.17 20.97 -37.43
C SER A 349 7.93 21.74 -36.95
N LYS A 350 6.72 21.24 -37.26
CA LYS A 350 5.45 21.86 -36.88
C LYS A 350 4.97 21.41 -35.50
N TYR A 351 5.49 20.29 -35.00
CA TYR A 351 5.05 19.72 -33.74
C TYR A 351 5.93 20.18 -32.58
N THR A 352 5.32 20.26 -31.40
CA THR A 352 6.03 20.42 -30.13
C THR A 352 5.79 19.19 -29.28
N LEU A 353 6.84 18.68 -28.65
CA LEU A 353 6.75 17.56 -27.72
C LEU A 353 6.27 18.06 -26.35
N TYR A 354 5.30 17.36 -25.77
CA TYR A 354 4.70 17.65 -24.49
C TYR A 354 4.79 16.42 -23.58
N PHE A 355 4.87 16.66 -22.28
CA PHE A 355 4.82 15.60 -21.27
C PHE A 355 3.79 15.89 -20.18
N THR A 356 3.25 14.83 -19.60
CA THR A 356 2.41 14.84 -18.41
C THR A 356 2.92 13.81 -17.41
N GLY A 357 3.09 14.21 -16.15
CA GLY A 357 3.59 13.39 -15.06
C GLY A 357 3.73 14.17 -13.76
N SER A 358 4.26 13.56 -12.71
CA SER A 358 4.40 14.16 -11.39
C SER A 358 5.81 14.00 -10.83
N VAL A 359 6.24 14.92 -9.97
CA VAL A 359 7.43 14.76 -9.13
C VAL A 359 6.99 14.67 -7.68
N PHE A 360 7.36 13.56 -7.04
CA PHE A 360 7.05 13.30 -5.63
C PHE A 360 8.23 13.62 -4.74
N SER A 361 7.96 14.31 -3.64
CA SER A 361 8.90 14.44 -2.54
C SER A 361 8.42 13.64 -1.33
N GLY A 362 9.36 13.17 -0.52
CA GLY A 362 9.04 12.37 0.64
C GLY A 362 10.27 11.67 1.21
N VAL A 363 10.02 10.72 2.10
CA VAL A 363 11.08 10.00 2.79
C VAL A 363 10.70 8.55 3.08
N GLU A 364 11.67 7.66 2.85
CA GLU A 364 11.58 6.25 3.24
C GLU A 364 12.13 6.10 4.67
N GLY A 365 11.40 5.40 5.51
CA GLY A 365 11.77 5.18 6.91
C GLY A 365 11.09 3.97 7.50
N ASN A 366 11.06 3.91 8.83
CA ASN A 366 10.46 2.84 9.61
C ASN A 366 9.88 3.42 10.89
N TRP A 367 8.68 3.98 10.76
CA TRP A 367 7.88 4.44 11.89
C TRP A 367 7.03 3.29 12.38
N LYS A 368 7.04 3.06 13.69
CA LYS A 368 6.22 2.03 14.32
C LYS A 368 5.78 2.44 15.71
N VAL A 369 4.47 2.54 15.91
CA VAL A 369 3.85 2.91 17.18
C VAL A 369 2.96 1.77 17.66
N ALA A 370 3.03 1.47 18.95
CA ALA A 370 2.14 0.51 19.62
C ALA A 370 1.30 1.25 20.67
N ALA A 371 -0.02 1.19 20.53
CA ALA A 371 -0.99 1.78 21.43
C ALA A 371 -1.62 0.68 22.30
N ASN A 372 -1.40 0.73 23.60
CA ASN A 372 -2.11 -0.11 24.56
C ASN A 372 -3.46 0.56 24.85
N LEU A 373 -4.55 -0.12 24.48
CA LEU A 373 -5.91 0.40 24.61
C LEU A 373 -6.68 -0.47 25.59
N SER A 374 -7.63 0.13 26.29
CA SER A 374 -8.53 -0.61 27.16
C SER A 374 -9.46 -1.51 26.34
N ASP A 375 -9.81 -2.65 26.91
CA ASP A 375 -10.73 -3.59 26.28
C ASP A 375 -12.16 -3.00 26.28
N SER A 376 -12.69 -2.76 25.08
CA SER A 376 -13.97 -2.10 24.85
C SER A 376 -15.10 -3.04 24.43
N HIS A 377 -14.91 -4.37 24.53
CA HIS A 377 -15.93 -5.37 24.17
C HIS A 377 -17.30 -5.11 24.85
N LEU A 378 -17.31 -4.42 26.00
CA LEU A 378 -18.52 -4.04 26.74
C LEU A 378 -19.50 -3.13 25.96
N ASN A 379 -19.03 -2.41 24.94
CA ASN A 379 -19.83 -1.47 24.16
C ASN A 379 -20.15 -1.97 22.74
N MET A 380 -20.06 -3.28 22.52
CA MET A 380 -20.37 -3.91 21.23
C MET A 380 -21.54 -4.87 21.36
N ARG A 381 -22.24 -5.11 20.25
CA ARG A 381 -23.23 -6.19 20.14
C ARG A 381 -22.91 -7.06 18.94
N THR A 382 -22.84 -8.36 19.18
CA THR A 382 -22.67 -9.35 18.13
C THR A 382 -23.80 -10.35 18.20
N TRP A 383 -24.46 -10.60 17.07
CA TRP A 383 -25.55 -11.58 17.00
C TRP A 383 -25.56 -12.32 15.68
N LYS A 384 -26.18 -13.50 15.72
CA LYS A 384 -26.52 -14.25 14.51
C LYS A 384 -27.89 -13.89 14.00
N ASN A 385 -27.99 -13.84 12.68
CA ASN A 385 -29.20 -13.52 11.98
C ASN A 385 -29.36 -14.42 10.75
N ASP A 386 -30.60 -14.63 10.34
CA ASP A 386 -30.99 -15.49 9.23
C ASP A 386 -31.89 -14.76 8.21
N ILE A 387 -31.99 -13.43 8.35
CA ILE A 387 -32.77 -12.58 7.45
C ILE A 387 -31.96 -12.36 6.18
N SER A 388 -32.57 -12.69 5.04
CA SER A 388 -32.04 -12.39 3.72
C SER A 388 -32.68 -11.12 3.16
N VAL A 389 -31.84 -10.23 2.63
CA VAL A 389 -32.23 -8.99 1.96
C VAL A 389 -31.67 -9.05 0.55
N GLU A 390 -32.55 -9.01 -0.45
CA GLU A 390 -32.17 -9.00 -1.88
C GLU A 390 -31.14 -10.07 -2.26
N GLY A 391 -31.35 -11.31 -1.77
CA GLY A 391 -30.46 -12.44 -2.07
C GLY A 391 -29.17 -12.50 -1.23
N HIS A 392 -28.96 -11.56 -0.30
CA HIS A 392 -27.82 -11.55 0.63
C HIS A 392 -28.31 -11.95 2.02
N LEU A 393 -27.66 -12.93 2.63
CA LEU A 393 -27.93 -13.42 3.97
C LEU A 393 -26.94 -12.79 4.94
N PHE A 394 -27.45 -12.04 5.91
CA PHE A 394 -26.64 -11.38 6.93
C PHE A 394 -26.52 -12.33 8.13
N GLU A 395 -25.44 -13.11 8.19
CA GLU A 395 -25.32 -14.24 9.11
C GLU A 395 -24.76 -13.85 10.47
N TYR A 396 -23.67 -13.09 10.47
CA TYR A 396 -22.99 -12.60 11.68
C TYR A 396 -22.89 -11.10 11.60
N ILE A 397 -23.45 -10.42 12.59
CA ILE A 397 -23.53 -8.97 12.62
C ILE A 397 -22.86 -8.50 13.89
N THR A 398 -21.87 -7.61 13.75
CA THR A 398 -21.18 -6.94 14.85
C THR A 398 -21.42 -5.45 14.73
N LEU A 399 -22.00 -4.86 15.76
CA LEU A 399 -22.26 -3.43 15.87
C LEU A 399 -21.38 -2.84 16.98
N SER A 400 -20.66 -1.76 16.65
CA SER A 400 -19.81 -1.00 17.57
C SER A 400 -20.14 0.50 17.48
N PRO A 401 -19.61 1.33 18.39
CA PRO A 401 -19.73 2.78 18.28
C PRO A 401 -19.18 3.36 16.98
N LEU A 402 -18.32 2.63 16.25
CA LEU A 402 -17.73 3.06 14.97
C LEU A 402 -18.54 2.64 13.75
N GLY A 403 -19.49 1.73 13.90
CA GLY A 403 -20.30 1.25 12.79
C GLY A 403 -20.67 -0.23 12.89
N LEU A 404 -20.98 -0.80 11.73
CA LEU A 404 -21.48 -2.15 11.55
C LEU A 404 -20.52 -2.98 10.71
N GLN A 405 -20.30 -4.23 11.09
CA GLN A 405 -19.61 -5.24 10.30
C GLN A 405 -20.51 -6.46 10.14
N VAL A 406 -20.59 -7.00 8.93
CA VAL A 406 -21.43 -8.14 8.56
C VAL A 406 -20.61 -9.18 7.83
N ILE A 407 -20.73 -10.44 8.28
CA ILE A 407 -20.30 -11.61 7.53
C ILE A 407 -21.55 -12.33 7.05
N GLY A 408 -21.56 -12.72 5.78
CA GLY A 408 -22.73 -13.33 5.18
C GLY A 408 -22.45 -14.11 3.89
N THR A 409 -23.55 -14.60 3.32
CA THR A 409 -23.55 -15.33 2.04
C THR A 409 -24.47 -14.61 1.05
N TYR A 410 -24.25 -14.80 -0.25
CA TYR A 410 -25.09 -14.18 -1.27
C TYR A 410 -25.45 -15.16 -2.38
N LYS A 411 -26.50 -14.82 -3.14
CA LYS A 411 -26.94 -15.56 -4.34
C LYS A 411 -26.73 -14.71 -5.58
N GLY A 412 -26.32 -15.35 -6.68
CA GLY A 412 -26.07 -14.70 -7.97
C GLY A 412 -24.58 -14.67 -8.31
N GLU A 413 -24.26 -14.19 -9.51
CA GLU A 413 -22.89 -14.14 -10.01
C GLU A 413 -22.06 -13.07 -9.29
N ASN A 414 -22.68 -11.94 -8.95
CA ASN A 414 -22.00 -10.79 -8.34
C ASN A 414 -22.56 -10.50 -6.94
N CYS A 415 -21.68 -10.14 -6.01
CA CYS A 415 -22.07 -9.65 -4.69
C CYS A 415 -22.42 -8.17 -4.79
N MET A 416 -23.64 -7.81 -4.40
CA MET A 416 -24.17 -6.43 -4.51
C MET A 416 -24.26 -5.75 -3.13
N VAL A 417 -23.60 -6.32 -2.11
CA VAL A 417 -23.66 -5.82 -0.73
C VAL A 417 -23.17 -4.37 -0.60
N ASN A 418 -22.20 -3.95 -1.41
CA ASN A 418 -21.66 -2.59 -1.40
C ASN A 418 -22.66 -1.54 -1.93
N GLU A 419 -23.71 -1.96 -2.66
CA GLU A 419 -24.76 -1.07 -3.17
C GLU A 419 -25.92 -0.90 -2.18
N MET A 420 -25.92 -1.67 -1.08
CA MET A 420 -26.99 -1.61 -0.10
C MET A 420 -26.91 -0.36 0.78
N LEU A 421 -28.07 0.24 1.01
CA LEU A 421 -28.27 1.33 1.97
C LEU A 421 -28.46 0.74 3.36
N LEU A 422 -27.55 1.07 4.27
CA LEU A 422 -27.60 0.62 5.65
C LEU A 422 -27.81 1.79 6.61
N GLU A 423 -28.70 1.58 7.56
CA GLU A 423 -29.04 2.53 8.60
C GLU A 423 -29.17 1.83 9.95
N VAL A 424 -28.99 2.57 11.04
CA VAL A 424 -29.19 2.10 12.41
C VAL A 424 -30.39 2.82 13.00
N GLU A 425 -31.40 2.07 13.41
CA GLU A 425 -32.55 2.60 14.13
C GLU A 425 -32.24 2.65 15.63
N THR A 426 -32.38 3.84 16.22
CA THR A 426 -32.21 4.09 17.65
C THR A 426 -33.51 4.56 18.32
N VAL A 427 -33.51 4.74 19.63
CA VAL A 427 -34.61 5.42 20.35
C VAL A 427 -34.80 6.88 19.90
N ASP A 428 -33.73 7.53 19.42
CA ASP A 428 -33.70 8.97 19.10
C ASP A 428 -33.90 9.26 17.60
N GLY A 429 -33.87 8.23 16.74
CA GLY A 429 -34.01 8.38 15.29
C GLY A 429 -33.23 7.33 14.50
N VAL A 430 -33.16 7.52 13.19
CA VAL A 430 -32.42 6.65 12.26
C VAL A 430 -31.11 7.34 11.87
N ILE A 431 -30.01 6.59 11.92
CA ILE A 431 -28.67 7.06 11.62
C ILE A 431 -28.16 6.33 10.38
N PRO A 432 -27.91 7.02 9.25
CA PRO A 432 -27.36 6.38 8.06
C PRO A 432 -25.90 5.97 8.30
N LEU A 433 -25.50 4.84 7.74
CA LEU A 433 -24.11 4.40 7.70
C LEU A 433 -23.53 4.64 6.30
N GLU A 434 -22.23 4.95 6.25
CA GLU A 434 -21.49 5.11 5.00
C GLU A 434 -20.61 3.90 4.76
N GLY A 435 -20.53 3.42 3.51
CA GLY A 435 -19.71 2.25 3.17
C GLY A 435 -18.28 2.40 3.72
N GLY A 436 -17.75 1.33 4.31
CA GLY A 436 -16.40 1.27 4.87
C GLY A 436 -15.48 0.53 3.90
N GLY A 437 -15.36 -0.77 4.13
CA GLY A 437 -14.62 -1.70 3.29
C GLY A 437 -15.16 -3.11 3.44
N GLY A 438 -14.51 -4.06 2.79
CA GLY A 438 -14.94 -5.45 2.83
C GLY A 438 -14.14 -6.34 1.89
N SER A 439 -14.42 -7.64 1.99
CA SER A 439 -13.83 -8.67 1.14
C SER A 439 -14.92 -9.64 0.68
N GLN A 440 -14.70 -10.27 -0.47
CA GLN A 440 -15.61 -11.26 -1.03
C GLN A 440 -14.83 -12.50 -1.48
N LYS A 441 -15.47 -13.67 -1.36
CA LYS A 441 -14.95 -14.94 -1.89
C LYS A 441 -15.96 -15.48 -2.90
N PRO A 442 -15.83 -15.13 -4.19
CA PRO A 442 -16.81 -15.50 -5.21
C PRO A 442 -17.06 -17.00 -5.29
N ASP A 443 -16.02 -17.82 -5.21
CA ASP A 443 -16.14 -19.29 -5.26
C ASP A 443 -17.00 -19.85 -4.12
N LYS A 444 -16.90 -19.25 -2.92
CA LYS A 444 -17.66 -19.65 -1.74
C LYS A 444 -18.99 -18.88 -1.60
N HIS A 445 -19.27 -17.92 -2.48
CA HIS A 445 -20.41 -17.00 -2.41
C HIS A 445 -20.57 -16.35 -1.02
N THR A 446 -19.45 -15.95 -0.42
CA THR A 446 -19.42 -15.31 0.91
C THR A 446 -18.89 -13.89 0.83
N PHE A 447 -19.35 -13.02 1.73
CA PHE A 447 -18.86 -11.65 1.86
C PHE A 447 -18.58 -11.29 3.32
N ASN A 448 -17.67 -10.33 3.50
CA ASN A 448 -17.48 -9.55 4.70
C ASN A 448 -17.57 -8.07 4.30
N SER A 449 -18.41 -7.30 4.96
CA SER A 449 -18.59 -5.87 4.65
C SER A 449 -18.78 -5.05 5.91
N SER A 450 -18.33 -3.81 5.84
CA SER A 450 -18.39 -2.86 6.95
C SER A 450 -18.95 -1.52 6.49
N TRP A 451 -19.64 -0.85 7.40
CA TRP A 451 -20.18 0.49 7.22
C TRP A 451 -19.92 1.31 8.46
N ASN A 452 -19.44 2.54 8.26
CA ASN A 452 -18.99 3.43 9.31
C ASN A 452 -20.07 4.47 9.62
N THR A 453 -20.13 4.89 10.88
CA THR A 453 -20.92 6.06 11.29
C THR A 453 -20.11 7.35 11.16
N LYS A 454 -20.77 8.51 11.14
CA LYS A 454 -20.11 9.84 11.21
C LYS A 454 -19.80 10.30 12.63
N ALA A 455 -20.47 9.71 13.61
CA ALA A 455 -20.34 10.03 15.02
C ALA A 455 -20.64 8.79 15.88
N PRO A 456 -20.06 8.66 17.08
CA PRO A 456 -20.21 7.49 17.94
C PRO A 456 -21.66 7.04 18.11
N LEU A 457 -21.93 5.76 17.84
CA LEU A 457 -23.23 5.16 18.14
C LEU A 457 -23.32 4.83 19.64
N ASP A 458 -24.39 5.26 20.28
CA ASP A 458 -24.78 4.76 21.60
C ASP A 458 -25.48 3.40 21.44
N ILE A 459 -24.71 2.32 21.60
CA ILE A 459 -25.17 0.95 21.39
C ILE A 459 -26.30 0.55 22.35
N THR A 460 -26.46 1.24 23.49
CA THR A 460 -27.57 0.98 24.43
C THR A 460 -28.92 1.42 23.87
N LYS A 461 -28.92 2.39 22.95
CA LYS A 461 -30.11 2.98 22.34
C LYS A 461 -30.54 2.34 21.04
N VAL A 462 -29.72 1.44 20.49
CA VAL A 462 -29.98 0.81 19.19
C VAL A 462 -31.09 -0.23 19.33
N LYS A 463 -32.06 -0.19 18.41
CA LYS A 463 -33.20 -1.11 18.34
C LYS A 463 -33.09 -2.11 17.19
N ALA A 464 -32.60 -1.66 16.03
CA ALA A 464 -32.51 -2.46 14.83
C ALA A 464 -31.46 -1.87 13.86
N ILE A 465 -31.03 -2.68 12.90
CA ILE A 465 -30.42 -2.19 11.67
C ILE A 465 -31.47 -2.23 10.55
N ILE A 466 -31.36 -1.35 9.57
CA ILE A 466 -32.22 -1.28 8.40
C ILE A 466 -31.34 -1.47 7.17
N VAL A 467 -31.67 -2.43 6.31
CA VAL A 467 -30.93 -2.74 5.07
C VAL A 467 -31.91 -2.66 3.91
N ASN A 468 -31.74 -1.70 3.00
CA ASN A 468 -32.69 -1.42 1.90
C ASN A 468 -34.15 -1.37 2.38
N GLY A 469 -34.40 -0.71 3.52
CA GLY A 469 -35.73 -0.63 4.15
C GLY A 469 -36.17 -1.87 4.94
N THR A 470 -35.43 -2.97 4.89
CA THR A 470 -35.71 -4.18 5.68
C THR A 470 -35.15 -4.03 7.09
N ARG A 471 -36.03 -4.06 8.10
CA ARG A 471 -35.67 -3.89 9.50
C ARG A 471 -35.27 -5.22 10.17
N ILE A 472 -34.04 -5.29 10.67
CA ILE A 472 -33.45 -6.43 11.39
C ILE A 472 -33.25 -6.03 12.86
N PRO A 473 -34.05 -6.56 13.81
CA PRO A 473 -33.91 -6.23 15.22
C PRO A 473 -32.55 -6.64 15.79
N VAL A 474 -31.95 -5.77 16.60
CA VAL A 474 -30.75 -6.10 17.36
C VAL A 474 -31.12 -7.02 18.51
N LYS A 475 -30.33 -8.08 18.72
CA LYS A 475 -30.53 -9.08 19.78
C LYS A 475 -29.65 -8.82 20.99
#